data_AF-A0A1B0GFB5-F1
#
_entry.id   AF-A0A1B0GFB5-F1
#
_cell.length_a   1.000
_cell.length_b   1.000
_cell.length_c   1.000
_cell.angle_alpha   90.00
_cell.angle_beta   90.00
_cell.angle_gamma   90.00
#
_symmetry.space_group_name_H-M   'P 1'
#
loop_
_entity.id
_entity.type
_entity.pdbx_description
1 polymer ?
#
loop_
_entity_poly.entity_id
_entity_poly.type
_entity_poly.pdbx_seq_one_letter_code
_entity_poly.pdbx_strand_id
1 'polypeptide(L)'
;EIAGDFESTLEPVLSADILTAKVDENHFQLRPFSSAIRAINRCWSDGVYLPEVFPKFFKLHIQILLRLSHWIVDVLQIIIQPNWLSVEVKKIAFLVALYVDIQSLLSQLNEHQIPLVLKNLPTQQDQQQQELNLLKETVEKSFNDIKGTITKHLFTIEQVLVDTLINECGTENVRQVNDLPRLYRKTNRDIPTRCSNYVDQILKPLKIFNEDQLSNLGEKVVKSVLQRVLNKLTKDYSDVVNDVLTSVQKTEESLRRLKNLKSGAGGSAIASAVSLSNSITSDDDKIRLQLRVDVLAWTGELSKLGFTPSDIEKLVELNDMVQESIKLK
;
A
#
# COMPACT_ATOMS: atom_id res chain seq x y z
N GLU A 1 33.85 -0.05 23.97
CA GLU A 1 32.43 0.36 24.15
C GLU A 1 31.57 -0.57 23.31
N ILE A 2 30.43 -1.06 23.82
CA ILE A 2 29.64 -2.12 23.14
C ILE A 2 28.74 -1.55 22.04
N ALA A 3 28.16 -0.36 22.27
CA ALA A 3 27.17 0.25 21.38
C ALA A 3 27.70 1.44 20.55
N GLY A 4 29.00 1.79 20.66
CA GLY A 4 29.54 2.97 19.97
C GLY A 4 29.46 2.90 18.43
N ASP A 5 29.75 1.72 17.86
CA ASP A 5 29.59 1.46 16.42
C ASP A 5 28.12 1.59 15.98
N PHE A 6 27.20 1.08 16.79
CA PHE A 6 25.76 1.20 16.55
C PHE A 6 25.31 2.66 16.55
N GLU A 7 25.66 3.46 17.56
CA GLU A 7 25.30 4.89 17.60
C GLU A 7 25.87 5.65 16.39
N SER A 8 27.12 5.37 15.99
CA SER A 8 27.72 5.99 14.81
C SER A 8 27.01 5.60 13.51
N THR A 9 26.38 4.43 13.46
CA THR A 9 25.61 3.97 12.28
C THR A 9 24.28 4.72 12.14
N LEU A 10 23.73 5.26 13.24
CA LEU A 10 22.45 5.97 13.22
C LEU A 10 22.56 7.43 12.77
N GLU A 11 23.79 7.96 12.68
CA GLU A 11 24.06 9.34 12.32
C GLU A 11 24.96 9.43 11.06
N PRO A 12 24.49 10.02 9.94
CA PRO A 12 23.18 10.66 9.74
C PRO A 12 22.03 9.65 9.59
N VAL A 13 20.80 10.09 9.86
CA VAL A 13 19.58 9.24 9.84
C VAL A 13 19.39 8.50 8.50
N LEU A 14 19.71 9.15 7.38
CA LEU A 14 19.76 8.55 6.05
C LEU A 14 21.15 8.77 5.46
N SER A 15 21.77 7.70 4.98
CA SER A 15 23.02 7.72 4.23
C SER A 15 22.87 6.98 2.90
N ALA A 16 23.72 7.33 1.93
CA ALA A 16 23.80 6.64 0.63
C ALA A 16 24.05 5.13 0.78
N ASP A 17 24.82 4.77 1.80
CA ASP A 17 25.29 3.42 2.06
C ASP A 17 24.47 2.69 3.14
N ILE A 18 23.26 3.18 3.44
CA ILE A 18 22.38 2.64 4.48
C ILE A 18 21.97 1.19 4.21
N LEU A 19 21.89 0.81 2.93
CA LEU A 19 21.69 -0.56 2.50
C LEU A 19 23.01 -1.36 2.61
N THR A 20 22.92 -2.59 3.09
CA THR A 20 24.04 -3.51 3.18
C THR A 20 24.40 -4.01 1.78
N ALA A 21 25.67 -3.87 1.39
CA ALA A 21 26.17 -4.38 0.10
C ALA A 21 26.37 -5.91 0.10
N LYS A 22 26.38 -6.51 1.30
CA LYS A 22 26.46 -7.96 1.53
C LYS A 22 25.42 -8.31 2.58
N VAL A 23 24.59 -9.30 2.29
CA VAL A 23 23.68 -9.89 3.29
C VAL A 23 24.58 -10.53 4.35
N ASP A 24 24.70 -9.89 5.51
CA ASP A 24 25.46 -10.41 6.67
C ASP A 24 24.81 -11.73 7.16
N GLU A 25 25.51 -12.49 8.02
CA GLU A 25 25.01 -13.74 8.63
C GLU A 25 23.63 -13.59 9.31
N ASN A 26 23.27 -12.36 9.72
CA ASN A 26 21.99 -12.03 10.37
C ASN A 26 20.87 -11.60 9.41
N HIS A 27 21.13 -11.58 8.09
CA HIS A 27 20.14 -11.37 7.01
C HIS A 27 19.43 -9.99 6.96
N PHE A 28 19.90 -8.96 7.66
CA PHE A 28 19.33 -7.60 7.57
C PHE A 28 19.86 -6.81 6.37
N GLN A 29 18.97 -6.06 5.72
CA GLN A 29 19.25 -5.22 4.55
C GLN A 29 19.74 -3.82 4.94
N LEU A 30 19.40 -3.32 6.12
CA LEU A 30 19.74 -1.99 6.60
C LEU A 30 20.79 -2.08 7.71
N ARG A 31 21.87 -1.31 7.56
CA ARG A 31 22.99 -1.31 8.53
C ARG A 31 22.58 -1.04 9.98
N PRO A 32 21.64 -0.13 10.28
CA PRO A 32 21.16 0.08 11.65
C PRO A 32 20.68 -1.20 12.35
N PHE A 33 20.02 -2.11 11.63
CA PHE A 33 19.55 -3.37 12.20
C PHE A 33 20.71 -4.35 12.44
N SER A 34 21.61 -4.49 11.46
CA SER A 34 22.81 -5.32 11.60
C SER A 34 23.68 -4.87 12.77
N SER A 35 23.93 -3.56 12.89
CA SER A 35 24.73 -2.98 13.98
C SER A 35 24.03 -3.13 15.35
N ALA A 36 22.70 -2.94 15.41
CA ALA A 36 21.93 -3.14 16.65
C ALA A 36 22.02 -4.59 17.15
N ILE A 37 21.76 -5.57 16.27
CA ILE A 37 21.81 -6.99 16.64
C ILE A 37 23.23 -7.43 16.98
N ARG A 38 24.25 -6.92 16.29
CA ARG A 38 25.66 -7.17 16.64
C ARG A 38 25.99 -6.66 18.05
N ALA A 39 25.56 -5.44 18.39
CA ALA A 39 25.76 -4.87 19.72
C ALA A 39 25.01 -5.66 20.79
N ILE A 40 23.77 -6.07 20.52
CA ILE A 40 22.97 -6.92 21.41
C ILE A 40 23.66 -8.27 21.64
N ASN A 41 24.06 -8.97 20.58
CA ASN A 41 24.74 -10.26 20.70
C ASN A 41 26.06 -10.13 21.48
N ARG A 42 26.79 -9.02 21.31
CA ARG A 42 28.02 -8.75 22.07
C ARG A 42 27.76 -8.60 23.57
N CYS A 43 26.63 -8.02 23.99
CA CYS A 43 26.24 -7.92 25.40
C CYS A 43 26.19 -9.28 26.12
N TRP A 44 25.85 -10.35 25.39
CA TRP A 44 25.64 -11.68 25.94
C TRP A 44 26.73 -12.68 25.54
N SER A 45 27.80 -12.20 24.90
CA SER A 45 28.91 -13.06 24.46
C SER A 45 29.81 -13.50 25.62
N ASP A 46 30.40 -14.69 25.46
CA ASP A 46 31.38 -15.22 26.40
C ASP A 46 32.57 -14.24 26.55
N GLY A 47 32.96 -13.97 27.80
CA GLY A 47 34.02 -13.01 28.13
C GLY A 47 33.58 -11.54 28.19
N VAL A 48 32.29 -11.23 27.91
CA VAL A 48 31.71 -9.90 28.15
C VAL A 48 30.66 -9.96 29.25
N TYR A 49 29.75 -10.93 29.18
CA TYR A 49 28.66 -11.08 30.13
C TYR A 49 29.14 -11.67 31.46
N LEU A 50 28.60 -11.14 32.57
CA LEU A 50 28.76 -11.66 33.93
C LEU A 50 27.39 -11.66 34.62
N PRO A 51 26.95 -12.79 35.24
CA PRO A 51 25.63 -12.88 35.88
C PRO A 51 25.34 -11.80 36.92
N GLU A 52 26.35 -11.36 37.66
CA GLU A 52 26.25 -10.35 38.73
C GLU A 52 25.84 -8.97 38.20
N VAL A 53 26.04 -8.71 36.92
CA VAL A 53 25.67 -7.44 36.25
C VAL A 53 24.56 -7.64 35.23
N PHE A 54 23.77 -8.71 35.34
CA PHE A 54 22.57 -8.94 34.52
C PHE A 54 21.70 -7.70 34.34
N PRO A 55 21.33 -6.93 35.40
CA PRO A 55 20.45 -5.77 35.23
C PRO A 55 21.04 -4.70 34.30
N LYS A 56 22.37 -4.54 34.27
CA LYS A 56 23.05 -3.55 33.43
C LYS A 56 23.04 -3.98 31.96
N PHE A 57 23.36 -5.25 31.68
CA PHE A 57 23.33 -5.79 30.32
C PHE A 57 21.92 -5.88 29.76
N PHE A 58 20.94 -6.30 30.58
CA PHE A 58 19.54 -6.30 30.19
C PHE A 58 19.06 -4.87 29.86
N LYS A 59 19.37 -3.90 30.73
CA LYS A 59 19.06 -2.49 30.45
C LYS A 59 19.68 -2.01 29.13
N LEU A 60 20.96 -2.32 28.88
CA LEU A 60 21.64 -1.93 27.64
C LEU A 60 21.00 -2.58 26.40
N HIS A 61 20.64 -3.86 26.46
CA HIS A 61 19.91 -4.55 25.39
C HIS A 61 18.62 -3.79 25.04
N ILE A 62 17.80 -3.50 26.05
CA ILE A 62 16.54 -2.76 25.87
C ILE A 62 16.80 -1.35 25.31
N GLN A 63 17.83 -0.66 25.79
CA GLN A 63 18.20 0.67 25.29
C GLN A 63 18.59 0.64 23.80
N ILE A 64 19.32 -0.38 23.34
CA ILE A 64 19.67 -0.53 21.91
C ILE A 64 18.39 -0.70 21.06
N LEU A 65 17.45 -1.54 21.51
CA LEU A 65 16.17 -1.74 20.81
C LEU A 65 15.32 -0.47 20.76
N LEU A 66 15.24 0.26 21.88
CA LEU A 66 14.52 1.53 21.95
C LEU A 66 15.16 2.56 21.04
N ARG A 67 16.49 2.66 21.02
CA ARG A 67 17.22 3.58 20.15
C ARG A 67 16.99 3.27 18.67
N LEU A 68 17.01 2.00 18.28
CA LEU A 68 16.67 1.57 16.93
C LEU A 68 15.21 1.94 16.60
N SER A 69 14.26 1.70 17.52
CA SER A 69 12.86 2.09 17.36
C SER A 69 12.70 3.61 17.16
N HIS A 70 13.46 4.43 17.89
CA HIS A 70 13.45 5.89 17.69
C HIS A 70 14.00 6.27 16.32
N TRP A 71 15.11 5.67 15.89
CA TRP A 71 15.64 5.89 14.54
C TRP A 71 14.62 5.52 13.44
N ILE A 72 13.87 4.43 13.60
CA ILE A 72 12.78 4.07 12.66
C ILE A 72 11.74 5.20 12.59
N VAL A 73 11.36 5.79 13.73
CA VAL A 73 10.43 6.93 13.75
C VAL A 73 10.99 8.13 13.00
N ASP A 74 12.27 8.47 13.21
CA ASP A 74 12.92 9.59 12.54
C ASP A 74 12.98 9.37 11.02
N VAL A 75 13.31 8.15 10.58
CA VAL A 75 13.28 7.75 9.17
C VAL A 75 11.87 7.86 8.59
N LEU A 76 10.85 7.38 9.29
CA LEU A 76 9.46 7.48 8.84
C LEU A 76 9.00 8.92 8.68
N GLN A 77 9.38 9.81 9.60
CA GLN A 77 9.11 11.26 9.50
C GLN A 77 9.68 11.86 8.22
N ILE A 78 10.86 11.41 7.78
CA ILE A 78 11.49 11.86 6.53
C ILE A 78 10.77 11.26 5.32
N ILE A 79 10.44 9.97 5.34
CA ILE A 79 9.79 9.26 4.21
C ILE A 79 8.38 9.80 3.93
N ILE A 80 7.64 10.18 4.98
CA ILE A 80 6.28 10.72 4.85
C ILE A 80 6.28 12.05 4.09
N GLN A 81 7.40 12.79 4.09
CA GLN A 81 7.50 14.02 3.31
C GLN A 81 7.33 13.73 1.80
N PRO A 82 6.71 14.65 1.05
CA PRO A 82 6.41 14.45 -0.36
C PRO A 82 7.66 14.32 -1.23
N ASN A 83 8.76 14.94 -0.83
CA ASN A 83 10.03 14.94 -1.56
C ASN A 83 10.97 13.92 -0.95
N TRP A 84 11.02 12.72 -1.55
CA TRP A 84 12.04 11.74 -1.20
C TRP A 84 13.43 12.26 -1.59
N LEU A 85 14.31 12.42 -0.60
CA LEU A 85 15.59 13.10 -0.75
C LEU A 85 16.74 12.18 -1.22
N SER A 86 16.56 10.86 -1.19
CA SER A 86 17.60 9.91 -1.60
C SER A 86 17.53 9.64 -3.10
N VAL A 87 18.58 10.03 -3.82
CA VAL A 87 18.70 9.86 -5.29
C VAL A 87 19.09 8.43 -5.66
N GLU A 88 19.74 7.71 -4.75
CA GLU A 88 20.33 6.39 -5.05
C GLU A 88 19.38 5.23 -4.78
N VAL A 89 18.47 5.37 -3.80
CA VAL A 89 17.54 4.31 -3.41
C VAL A 89 16.11 4.75 -3.67
N LYS A 90 15.36 3.94 -4.43
CA LYS A 90 13.91 4.19 -4.64
C LYS A 90 13.17 4.08 -3.31
N LYS A 91 12.22 4.99 -3.07
CA LYS A 91 11.39 5.05 -1.85
C LYS A 91 10.73 3.70 -1.51
N ILE A 92 10.14 3.03 -2.50
CA ILE A 92 9.50 1.72 -2.32
C ILE A 92 10.51 0.64 -1.91
N ALA A 93 11.69 0.60 -2.54
CA ALA A 93 12.72 -0.37 -2.20
C ALA A 93 13.21 -0.18 -0.76
N PHE A 94 13.39 1.07 -0.32
CA PHE A 94 13.74 1.36 1.06
C PHE A 94 12.64 0.95 2.05
N LEU A 95 11.37 1.27 1.76
CA LEU A 95 10.22 0.88 2.59
C LEU A 95 10.11 -0.64 2.73
N VAL A 96 10.34 -1.39 1.64
CA VAL A 96 10.36 -2.86 1.67
C VAL A 96 11.51 -3.37 2.52
N ALA A 97 12.73 -2.87 2.32
CA ALA A 97 13.89 -3.28 3.11
C ALA A 97 13.65 -3.03 4.61
N LEU A 98 13.11 -1.86 4.97
CA LEU A 98 12.75 -1.51 6.34
C LEU A 98 11.68 -2.45 6.90
N TYR A 99 10.66 -2.79 6.13
CA TYR A 99 9.61 -3.71 6.55
C TYR A 99 10.16 -5.12 6.83
N VAL A 100 10.95 -5.67 5.90
CA VAL A 100 11.55 -7.01 6.00
C VAL A 100 12.50 -7.09 7.19
N ASP A 101 13.30 -6.07 7.42
CA ASP A 101 14.22 -6.02 8.56
C ASP A 101 13.47 -5.93 9.90
N ILE A 102 12.37 -5.18 9.96
CA ILE A 102 11.55 -5.14 11.18
C ILE A 102 10.89 -6.51 11.43
N GLN A 103 10.38 -7.18 10.40
CA GLN A 103 9.85 -8.54 10.56
C GLN A 103 10.92 -9.51 11.04
N SER A 104 12.11 -9.46 10.45
CA SER A 104 13.25 -10.30 10.83
C SER A 104 13.68 -10.02 12.27
N LEU A 105 13.67 -8.75 12.70
CA LEU A 105 13.94 -8.36 14.09
C LEU A 105 12.90 -8.94 15.05
N LEU A 106 11.61 -8.85 14.72
CA LEU A 106 10.54 -9.43 15.55
C LEU A 106 10.68 -10.95 15.69
N SER A 107 11.03 -11.65 14.60
CA SER A 107 11.31 -13.09 14.63
C SER A 107 12.53 -13.41 15.51
N GLN A 108 13.65 -12.70 15.33
CA GLN A 108 14.85 -12.89 16.16
C GLN A 108 14.61 -12.59 17.64
N LEU A 109 13.78 -11.58 17.95
CA LEU A 109 13.40 -11.27 19.32
C LEU A 109 12.70 -12.47 19.98
N ASN A 110 11.75 -13.09 19.27
CA ASN A 110 10.98 -14.23 19.79
C ASN A 110 11.80 -15.53 19.86
N GLU A 111 12.55 -15.83 18.80
CA GLU A 111 13.20 -17.13 18.64
C GLU A 111 14.55 -17.22 19.36
N HIS A 112 15.25 -16.11 19.54
CA HIS A 112 16.64 -16.12 20.03
C HIS A 112 16.86 -15.20 21.23
N GLN A 113 16.45 -13.92 21.14
CA GLN A 113 16.84 -12.93 22.16
C GLN A 113 16.10 -13.11 23.48
N ILE A 114 14.78 -13.32 23.48
CA ILE A 114 14.01 -13.59 24.71
C ILE A 114 14.54 -14.86 25.40
N PRO A 115 14.66 -16.02 24.72
CA PRO A 115 15.23 -17.23 25.34
C PRO A 115 16.65 -17.02 25.88
N LEU A 116 17.50 -16.28 25.18
CA LEU A 116 18.87 -15.98 25.60
C LEU A 116 18.91 -15.19 26.91
N VAL A 117 18.10 -14.14 27.03
CA VAL A 117 18.03 -13.35 28.27
C VAL A 117 17.46 -14.19 29.42
N LEU A 118 16.41 -14.98 29.16
CA LEU A 118 15.81 -15.86 30.17
C LEU A 118 16.77 -16.95 30.66
N LYS A 119 17.62 -17.50 29.78
CA LYS A 119 18.65 -18.48 30.14
C LYS A 119 19.74 -17.87 31.03
N ASN A 120 20.07 -16.60 30.81
CA ASN A 120 21.14 -15.89 31.52
C ASN A 120 20.69 -15.25 32.82
N LEU A 121 19.44 -15.46 33.26
CA LEU A 121 18.94 -14.94 34.53
C LEU A 121 19.78 -15.45 35.71
N PRO A 122 20.00 -14.62 36.75
CA PRO A 122 20.73 -15.05 37.94
C PRO A 122 20.06 -16.28 38.55
N THR A 123 20.81 -17.38 38.70
CA THR A 123 20.32 -18.59 39.36
C THR A 123 20.38 -18.36 40.87
N GLN A 124 19.25 -18.47 41.56
CA GLN A 124 19.18 -18.33 43.02
C GLN A 124 18.80 -19.66 43.68
N GLN A 125 19.20 -19.84 44.94
CA GLN A 125 18.84 -21.02 45.75
C GLN A 125 17.32 -21.14 45.94
N ASP A 126 16.84 -22.34 46.27
CA ASP A 126 15.42 -22.75 46.30
C ASP A 126 14.44 -21.82 47.06
N GLN A 127 14.93 -20.93 47.93
CA GLN A 127 14.10 -20.00 48.70
C GLN A 127 13.67 -18.72 47.95
N GLN A 128 14.22 -18.43 46.75
CA GLN A 128 13.91 -17.21 45.97
C GLN A 128 13.18 -17.47 44.65
N GLN A 129 12.54 -18.63 44.49
CA GLN A 129 11.84 -19.01 43.26
C GLN A 129 10.75 -18.01 42.84
N GLN A 130 10.08 -17.38 43.80
CA GLN A 130 9.04 -16.38 43.54
C GLN A 130 9.60 -15.07 42.98
N GLU A 131 10.75 -14.61 43.46
CA GLU A 131 11.46 -13.42 42.93
C GLU A 131 11.97 -13.69 41.50
N LEU A 132 12.50 -14.89 41.26
CA LEU A 132 12.93 -15.31 39.93
C LEU A 132 11.77 -15.36 38.93
N ASN A 133 10.59 -15.82 39.35
CA ASN A 133 9.39 -15.83 38.50
C ASN A 133 8.93 -14.41 38.17
N LEU A 134 8.90 -13.50 39.16
CA LEU A 134 8.56 -12.09 38.92
C LEU A 134 9.56 -11.42 37.95
N LEU A 135 10.84 -11.76 38.05
CA LEU A 135 11.87 -11.25 37.15
C LEU A 135 11.66 -11.77 35.72
N LYS A 136 11.34 -13.06 35.54
CA LYS A 136 10.99 -13.64 34.23
C LYS A 136 9.80 -12.91 33.61
N GLU A 137 8.72 -12.74 34.37
CA GLU A 137 7.53 -12.01 33.91
C GLU A 137 7.86 -10.56 33.51
N THR A 138 8.73 -9.89 34.28
CA THR A 138 9.17 -8.52 33.98
C THR A 138 9.97 -8.44 32.68
N VAL A 139 10.88 -9.39 32.45
CA VAL A 139 11.67 -9.49 31.22
C VAL A 139 10.76 -9.74 30.03
N GLU A 140 9.87 -10.73 30.12
CA GLU A 140 8.91 -11.06 29.06
C GLU A 140 8.00 -9.88 28.73
N LYS A 141 7.47 -9.20 29.75
CA LYS A 141 6.65 -8.00 29.58
C LYS A 141 7.41 -6.89 28.87
N SER A 142 8.66 -6.63 29.26
CA SER A 142 9.49 -5.59 28.63
C SER A 142 9.70 -5.87 27.14
N PHE A 143 9.98 -7.11 26.77
CA PHE A 143 10.10 -7.50 25.37
C PHE A 143 8.75 -7.45 24.63
N ASN A 144 7.64 -7.82 25.28
CA ASN A 144 6.30 -7.71 24.69
C ASN A 144 5.92 -6.24 24.41
N ASP A 145 6.25 -5.31 25.30
CA ASP A 145 5.99 -3.88 25.12
C ASP A 145 6.80 -3.31 23.93
N ILE A 146 8.06 -3.72 23.80
CA ILE A 146 8.92 -3.35 22.66
C ILE A 146 8.40 -3.94 21.36
N LYS A 147 8.05 -5.24 21.34
CA LYS A 147 7.44 -5.89 20.17
C LYS A 147 6.16 -5.16 19.76
N GLY A 148 5.32 -4.77 20.71
CA GLY A 148 4.11 -3.98 20.47
C GLY A 148 4.42 -2.63 19.81
N THR A 149 5.48 -1.96 20.25
CA THR A 149 5.94 -0.69 19.66
C THR A 149 6.47 -0.88 18.24
N ILE A 150 7.35 -1.86 18.03
CA ILE A 150 7.94 -2.16 16.73
C ILE A 150 6.86 -2.62 15.72
N THR A 151 5.86 -3.37 16.18
CA THR A 151 4.73 -3.80 15.34
C THR A 151 3.90 -2.61 14.85
N LYS A 152 3.77 -1.54 15.66
CA LYS A 152 3.10 -0.31 15.20
C LYS A 152 3.86 0.35 14.05
N HIS A 153 5.19 0.30 14.04
CA HIS A 153 6.00 0.82 12.94
C HIS A 153 5.75 0.06 11.63
N LEU A 154 5.56 -1.27 11.68
CA LEU A 154 5.17 -2.06 10.50
C LEU A 154 3.87 -1.55 9.88
N PHE A 155 2.86 -1.31 10.72
CA PHE A 155 1.59 -0.76 10.25
C PHE A 155 1.79 0.60 9.59
N THR A 156 2.57 1.51 10.20
CA THR A 156 2.88 2.81 9.60
C THR A 156 3.61 2.66 8.27
N ILE A 157 4.56 1.73 8.14
CA ILE A 157 5.26 1.46 6.87
C ILE A 157 4.28 0.98 5.80
N GLU A 158 3.37 0.07 6.13
CA GLU A 158 2.33 -0.39 5.19
C GLU A 158 1.42 0.75 4.75
N GLN A 159 1.02 1.67 5.65
CA GLN A 159 0.26 2.86 5.30
C GLN A 159 1.03 3.73 4.29
N VAL A 160 2.28 4.05 4.59
CA VAL A 160 3.13 4.90 3.74
C VAL A 160 3.42 4.25 2.39
N LEU A 161 3.54 2.92 2.35
CA LEU A 161 3.69 2.16 1.11
C LEU A 161 2.44 2.24 0.24
N VAL A 162 1.25 2.07 0.84
CA VAL A 162 -0.04 2.26 0.17
C VAL A 162 -0.16 3.67 -0.39
N ASP A 163 0.12 4.70 0.41
CA ASP A 163 0.04 6.10 -0.04
C ASP A 163 1.04 6.41 -1.17
N THR A 164 2.25 5.86 -1.08
CA THR A 164 3.27 6.01 -2.12
C THR A 164 2.80 5.38 -3.44
N LEU A 165 2.24 4.16 -3.40
CA LEU A 165 1.70 3.50 -4.59
C LEU A 165 0.50 4.25 -5.18
N ILE A 166 -0.42 4.76 -4.36
CA ILE A 166 -1.54 5.58 -4.83
C ILE A 166 -1.03 6.81 -5.59
N ASN A 167 0.02 7.47 -5.06
CA ASN A 167 0.63 8.62 -5.72
C ASN A 167 1.30 8.24 -7.05
N GLU A 168 1.99 7.09 -7.12
CA GLU A 168 2.60 6.60 -8.37
C GLU A 168 1.57 6.21 -9.43
N CYS A 169 0.39 5.72 -9.02
CA CYS A 169 -0.72 5.43 -9.93
C CYS A 169 -1.32 6.71 -10.57
N GLY A 170 -1.03 7.87 -9.98
CA GLY A 170 -1.48 9.18 -10.44
C GLY A 170 -2.99 9.33 -10.31
N THR A 171 -3.46 9.85 -9.18
CA THR A 171 -4.89 10.13 -8.95
C THR A 171 -5.51 11.02 -10.03
N GLU A 172 -4.72 11.87 -10.68
CA GLU A 172 -5.16 12.68 -11.83
C GLU A 172 -5.49 11.83 -13.08
N ASN A 173 -4.91 10.64 -13.23
CA ASN A 173 -5.24 9.73 -14.34
C ASN A 173 -6.69 9.25 -14.24
N VAL A 174 -7.22 9.08 -13.04
CA VAL A 174 -8.64 8.75 -12.80
C VAL A 174 -9.55 9.86 -13.34
N ARG A 175 -9.09 11.12 -13.31
CA ARG A 175 -9.88 12.26 -13.81
C ARG A 175 -10.00 12.32 -15.33
N GLN A 176 -9.14 11.61 -16.08
CA GLN A 176 -9.22 11.53 -17.54
C GLN A 176 -10.56 10.93 -18.03
N VAL A 177 -11.27 10.21 -17.15
CA VAL A 177 -12.64 9.73 -17.40
C VAL A 177 -13.59 10.90 -17.72
N ASN A 178 -13.38 12.08 -17.14
CA ASN A 178 -14.18 13.28 -17.41
C ASN A 178 -14.01 13.82 -18.84
N ASP A 179 -12.97 13.40 -19.56
CA ASP A 179 -12.75 13.81 -20.95
C ASP A 179 -13.54 12.94 -21.94
N LEU A 180 -14.07 11.78 -21.52
CA LEU A 180 -14.84 10.88 -22.38
C LEU A 180 -16.04 11.58 -23.07
N PRO A 181 -16.84 12.43 -22.40
CA PRO A 181 -17.89 13.18 -23.09
C PRO A 181 -17.38 14.10 -24.19
N ARG A 182 -16.25 14.78 -23.98
CA ARG A 182 -15.64 15.65 -25.00
C ARG A 182 -15.09 14.82 -26.16
N LEU A 183 -14.58 13.64 -25.85
CA LEU A 183 -13.93 12.75 -26.80
C LEU A 183 -14.89 12.14 -27.83
N TYR A 184 -16.14 11.91 -27.44
CA TYR A 184 -17.15 11.26 -28.30
C TYR A 184 -18.16 12.25 -28.88
N ARG A 185 -18.57 13.29 -28.15
CA ARG A 185 -19.57 14.25 -28.64
C ARG A 185 -19.09 14.99 -29.87
N LYS A 186 -19.88 14.93 -30.95
CA LYS A 186 -19.58 15.62 -32.23
C LYS A 186 -18.24 15.20 -32.84
N THR A 187 -17.77 14.01 -32.49
CA THR A 187 -16.62 13.39 -33.14
C THR A 187 -17.13 12.20 -33.94
N ASN A 188 -16.71 12.04 -35.19
CA ASN A 188 -17.04 10.86 -35.99
C ASN A 188 -16.21 9.64 -35.55
N ARG A 189 -15.98 9.46 -34.24
CA ARG A 189 -15.26 8.31 -33.71
C ARG A 189 -16.10 7.05 -33.78
N ASP A 190 -15.42 5.96 -34.10
CA ASP A 190 -15.97 4.62 -34.17
C ASP A 190 -16.41 4.11 -32.79
N ILE A 191 -17.15 3.02 -32.79
CA ILE A 191 -17.67 2.37 -31.59
C ILE A 191 -16.48 1.86 -30.74
N PRO A 192 -16.42 2.21 -29.44
CA PRO A 192 -15.38 1.75 -28.52
C PRO A 192 -15.22 0.22 -28.49
N THR A 193 -14.00 -0.27 -28.74
CA THR A 193 -13.64 -1.70 -28.60
C THR A 193 -12.39 -1.95 -27.75
N ARG A 194 -11.65 -0.89 -27.40
CA ARG A 194 -10.43 -0.95 -26.59
C ARG A 194 -10.58 -0.11 -25.34
N CYS A 195 -9.93 -0.54 -24.27
CA CYS A 195 -9.88 0.24 -23.04
C CYS A 195 -9.09 1.54 -23.23
N SER A 196 -9.44 2.55 -22.46
CA SER A 196 -8.77 3.83 -22.40
C SER A 196 -7.37 3.69 -21.81
N ASN A 197 -6.41 4.48 -22.32
CA ASN A 197 -5.00 4.43 -21.90
C ASN A 197 -4.79 4.69 -20.40
N TYR A 198 -5.67 5.47 -19.76
CA TYR A 198 -5.57 5.77 -18.33
C TYR A 198 -5.70 4.50 -17.46
N VAL A 199 -6.44 3.48 -17.91
CA VAL A 199 -6.63 2.22 -17.16
C VAL A 199 -5.29 1.51 -17.01
N ASP A 200 -4.52 1.37 -18.09
CA ASP A 200 -3.21 0.73 -18.03
C ASP A 200 -2.18 1.61 -17.29
N GLN A 201 -2.25 2.94 -17.44
CA GLN A 201 -1.39 3.86 -16.70
C GLN A 201 -1.56 3.75 -15.18
N ILE A 202 -2.81 3.63 -14.70
CA ILE A 202 -3.11 3.50 -13.26
C ILE A 202 -2.66 2.14 -12.72
N LEU A 203 -2.83 1.06 -13.49
CA LEU A 203 -2.55 -0.30 -13.02
C LEU A 203 -1.09 -0.72 -13.19
N LYS A 204 -0.32 -0.05 -14.05
CA LYS A 204 1.09 -0.39 -14.33
C LYS A 204 1.98 -0.38 -13.06
N PRO A 205 1.95 0.64 -12.18
CA PRO A 205 2.73 0.61 -10.94
C PRO A 205 2.36 -0.56 -10.03
N LEU A 206 1.09 -0.95 -9.98
CA LEU A 206 0.61 -2.07 -9.17
C LEU A 206 1.13 -3.41 -9.68
N LYS A 207 1.19 -3.60 -11.01
CA LYS A 207 1.76 -4.80 -11.64
C LYS A 207 3.24 -4.92 -11.34
N ILE A 208 4.00 -3.84 -11.51
CA ILE A 208 5.43 -3.79 -11.22
C ILE A 208 5.68 -4.09 -9.74
N PHE A 209 4.92 -3.47 -8.84
CA PHE A 209 5.03 -3.73 -7.40
C PHE A 209 4.75 -5.20 -7.05
N ASN A 210 3.71 -5.79 -7.64
CA ASN A 210 3.37 -7.19 -7.42
C ASN A 210 4.50 -8.13 -7.88
N GLU A 211 5.08 -7.90 -9.05
CA GLU A 211 6.16 -8.74 -9.59
C GLU A 211 7.47 -8.57 -8.79
N ASP A 212 7.86 -7.32 -8.49
CA ASP A 212 9.14 -7.02 -7.86
C ASP A 212 9.19 -7.39 -6.37
N GLN A 213 8.05 -7.33 -5.66
CA GLN A 213 8.02 -7.43 -4.19
C GLN A 213 7.39 -8.70 -3.63
N LEU A 214 6.84 -9.58 -4.47
CA LEU A 214 6.24 -10.85 -4.04
C LEU A 214 7.24 -11.74 -3.28
N SER A 215 8.49 -11.78 -3.74
CA SER A 215 9.58 -12.54 -3.11
C SER A 215 10.07 -11.92 -1.80
N ASN A 216 10.05 -10.59 -1.68
CA ASN A 216 10.60 -9.87 -0.53
C ASN A 216 9.61 -9.77 0.64
N LEU A 217 8.38 -9.32 0.36
CA LEU A 217 7.35 -9.07 1.39
C LEU A 217 6.46 -10.30 1.66
N GLY A 218 6.44 -11.25 0.72
CA GLY A 218 5.54 -12.40 0.75
C GLY A 218 4.11 -12.09 0.30
N GLU A 219 3.41 -13.14 -0.14
CA GLU A 219 2.10 -13.03 -0.79
C GLU A 219 1.04 -12.32 0.07
N LYS A 220 1.00 -12.58 1.38
CA LYS A 220 -0.01 -12.01 2.28
C LYS A 220 0.10 -10.49 2.38
N VAL A 221 1.31 -9.97 2.55
CA VAL A 221 1.56 -8.54 2.73
C VAL A 221 1.35 -7.81 1.41
N VAL A 222 1.87 -8.34 0.31
CA VAL A 222 1.67 -7.77 -1.03
C VAL A 222 0.18 -7.70 -1.37
N LYS A 223 -0.57 -8.78 -1.16
CA LYS A 223 -2.02 -8.77 -1.39
C LYS A 223 -2.74 -7.76 -0.51
N SER A 224 -2.39 -7.66 0.78
CA SER A 224 -3.00 -6.67 1.67
C SER A 224 -2.75 -5.22 1.22
N VAL A 225 -1.50 -4.90 0.85
CA VAL A 225 -1.12 -3.56 0.35
C VAL A 225 -1.87 -3.26 -0.96
N LEU A 226 -1.84 -4.18 -1.93
CA LEU A 226 -2.53 -4.02 -3.21
C LEU A 226 -4.04 -3.85 -3.03
N GLN A 227 -4.67 -4.65 -2.16
CA GLN A 227 -6.10 -4.55 -1.88
C GLN A 227 -6.48 -3.16 -1.36
N ARG A 228 -5.67 -2.62 -0.44
CA ARG A 228 -5.92 -1.28 0.14
C ARG A 228 -5.77 -0.17 -0.90
N VAL A 229 -4.76 -0.27 -1.77
CA VAL A 229 -4.59 0.65 -2.90
C VAL A 229 -5.76 0.54 -3.88
N LEU A 230 -6.13 -0.68 -4.28
CA LEU A 230 -7.22 -0.95 -5.20
C LEU A 230 -8.58 -0.50 -4.67
N ASN A 231 -8.86 -0.65 -3.38
CA ASN A 231 -10.08 -0.14 -2.75
C ASN A 231 -10.17 1.38 -2.88
N LYS A 232 -9.09 2.09 -2.59
CA LYS A 232 -9.05 3.55 -2.70
C LYS A 232 -9.20 4.01 -4.15
N LEU A 233 -8.45 3.40 -5.08
CA LEU A 233 -8.52 3.74 -6.51
C LEU A 233 -9.87 3.40 -7.13
N THR A 234 -10.45 2.24 -6.81
CA THR A 234 -11.75 1.82 -7.33
C THR A 234 -12.87 2.71 -6.79
N LYS A 235 -12.76 3.18 -5.54
CA LYS A 235 -13.69 4.16 -4.98
C LYS A 235 -13.64 5.49 -5.72
N ASP A 236 -12.44 6.04 -5.89
CA ASP A 236 -12.26 7.31 -6.61
C ASP A 236 -12.69 7.17 -8.09
N TYR A 237 -12.39 6.04 -8.72
CA TYR A 237 -12.84 5.74 -10.09
C TYR A 237 -14.36 5.62 -10.18
N SER A 238 -15.00 4.91 -9.25
CA SER A 238 -16.44 4.76 -9.21
C SER A 238 -17.15 6.10 -9.04
N ASP A 239 -16.61 7.00 -8.21
CA ASP A 239 -17.21 8.31 -7.99
C ASP A 239 -17.14 9.16 -9.28
N VAL A 240 -16.01 9.15 -9.99
CA VAL A 240 -15.87 9.87 -11.27
C VAL A 240 -16.74 9.25 -12.38
N VAL A 241 -16.82 7.92 -12.47
CA VAL A 241 -17.70 7.25 -13.44
C VAL A 241 -19.16 7.62 -13.20
N ASN A 242 -19.60 7.64 -11.93
CA ASN A 242 -20.95 8.04 -11.55
C ASN A 242 -21.26 9.49 -11.95
N ASP A 243 -20.32 10.42 -11.74
CA ASP A 243 -20.47 11.82 -12.13
C ASP A 243 -20.65 11.96 -13.66
N VAL A 244 -19.84 11.23 -14.45
CA VAL A 244 -19.94 11.23 -15.91
C VAL A 244 -21.27 10.64 -16.37
N LEU A 245 -21.68 9.48 -15.84
CA LEU A 245 -22.97 8.86 -16.18
C LEU A 245 -24.15 9.77 -15.84
N THR A 246 -24.14 10.39 -14.66
CA THR A 246 -25.17 11.34 -14.22
C THR A 246 -25.23 12.56 -15.15
N SER A 247 -24.08 13.09 -15.57
CA SER A 247 -23.98 14.22 -16.51
C SER A 247 -24.53 13.86 -17.90
N VAL A 248 -24.19 12.67 -18.40
CA VAL A 248 -24.71 12.13 -19.67
C VAL A 248 -26.23 11.97 -19.60
N GLN A 249 -26.76 11.35 -18.54
CA GLN A 249 -28.20 11.17 -18.34
C GLN A 249 -28.95 12.51 -18.30
N LYS A 250 -28.47 13.50 -17.52
CA LYS A 250 -29.09 14.84 -17.48
C LYS A 250 -29.09 15.52 -18.84
N THR A 251 -28.01 15.36 -19.61
CA THR A 251 -27.92 15.91 -20.96
C THR A 251 -28.95 15.26 -21.89
N GLU A 252 -29.05 13.94 -21.85
CA GLU A 252 -30.00 13.16 -22.65
C GLU A 252 -31.45 13.52 -22.33
N GLU A 253 -31.81 13.62 -21.04
CA GLU A 253 -33.14 14.03 -20.60
C GLU A 253 -33.48 15.46 -21.05
N SER A 254 -32.51 16.39 -21.02
CA SER A 254 -32.70 17.76 -21.49
C SER A 254 -32.99 17.82 -23.00
N LEU A 255 -32.26 17.04 -23.80
CA LEU A 255 -32.46 16.92 -25.24
C LEU A 255 -33.80 16.26 -25.57
N ARG A 256 -34.20 15.24 -24.80
CA ARG A 256 -35.50 14.56 -24.95
C ARG A 256 -36.66 15.51 -24.65
N ARG A 257 -36.57 16.32 -23.58
CA ARG A 257 -37.56 17.37 -23.27
C ARG A 257 -37.64 18.41 -24.38
N LEU A 258 -36.50 18.89 -24.89
CA LEU A 258 -36.45 19.84 -26.00
C LEU A 258 -37.09 19.28 -27.28
N LYS A 259 -36.82 18.02 -27.61
CA LYS A 259 -37.40 17.33 -28.77
C LYS A 259 -38.91 17.15 -28.63
N ASN A 260 -39.40 16.83 -27.44
CA ASN A 260 -40.84 16.71 -27.16
C ASN A 260 -41.56 18.06 -27.26
N LEU A 261 -40.95 19.14 -26.76
CA LEU A 261 -41.50 20.51 -26.88
C LEU A 261 -41.57 20.97 -28.34
N LYS A 262 -40.53 20.68 -29.13
CA LYS A 262 -40.47 21.03 -30.56
C LYS A 262 -41.43 20.20 -31.41
N SER A 263 -41.74 18.97 -31.00
CA SER A 263 -42.74 18.11 -31.64
C SER A 263 -44.18 18.48 -31.28
N GLY A 264 -44.40 19.15 -30.14
CA GLY A 264 -45.73 19.55 -29.65
C GLY A 264 -46.24 20.89 -30.19
N ALA A 265 -45.37 21.73 -30.75
CA ALA A 265 -45.72 23.06 -31.26
C ALA A 265 -45.69 23.10 -32.79
N GLY A 266 -46.71 22.48 -33.41
CA GLY A 266 -47.10 22.73 -34.80
C GLY A 266 -46.29 22.00 -35.89
N GLY A 267 -46.87 20.92 -36.43
CA GLY A 267 -46.68 20.55 -37.84
C GLY A 267 -46.20 19.13 -38.13
N SER A 268 -47.16 18.31 -38.55
CA SER A 268 -47.09 17.32 -39.64
C SER A 268 -46.46 15.94 -39.40
N ALA A 269 -47.34 14.94 -39.53
CA ALA A 269 -47.09 13.50 -39.60
C ALA A 269 -46.45 13.07 -40.94
N ILE A 270 -45.23 13.54 -41.24
CA ILE A 270 -44.46 13.09 -42.44
C ILE A 270 -42.98 12.75 -42.11
N ALA A 271 -42.54 12.80 -40.85
CA ALA A 271 -41.14 12.52 -40.49
C ALA A 271 -40.81 11.04 -40.21
N SER A 272 -41.70 10.09 -40.52
CA SER A 272 -41.52 8.67 -40.19
C SER A 272 -40.51 7.92 -41.08
N ALA A 273 -39.89 8.56 -42.07
CA ALA A 273 -39.00 7.88 -43.04
C ALA A 273 -37.53 8.34 -43.05
N VAL A 274 -37.17 9.43 -42.36
CA VAL A 274 -35.77 9.97 -42.35
C VAL A 274 -35.06 9.73 -41.02
N SER A 275 -35.69 9.02 -40.08
CA SER A 275 -35.10 8.75 -38.75
C SER A 275 -34.34 7.42 -38.65
N LEU A 276 -34.25 6.63 -39.73
CA LEU A 276 -33.58 5.31 -39.69
C LEU A 276 -32.07 5.38 -39.95
N SER A 277 -31.52 6.53 -40.36
CA SER A 277 -30.13 6.64 -40.82
C SER A 277 -29.23 7.56 -39.99
N ASN A 278 -29.72 8.20 -38.94
CA ASN A 278 -28.87 8.97 -38.01
C ASN A 278 -28.50 8.11 -36.81
N SER A 279 -27.46 7.30 -37.02
CA SER A 279 -26.70 6.54 -36.01
C SER A 279 -27.53 5.63 -35.10
N ILE A 280 -27.48 4.31 -35.32
CA ILE A 280 -28.04 3.28 -34.43
C ILE A 280 -27.49 3.38 -32.99
N THR A 281 -26.46 4.20 -32.75
CA THR A 281 -25.87 4.48 -31.43
C THR A 281 -25.71 5.99 -31.24
N SER A 282 -26.32 6.57 -30.21
CA SER A 282 -26.10 7.98 -29.86
C SER A 282 -24.64 8.21 -29.44
N ASP A 283 -24.12 9.44 -29.55
CA ASP A 283 -22.82 9.79 -28.95
C ASP A 283 -22.80 9.47 -27.44
N ASP A 284 -23.94 9.66 -26.77
CA ASP A 284 -24.12 9.31 -25.36
C ASP A 284 -24.10 7.78 -25.12
N ASP A 285 -24.56 6.97 -26.08
CA ASP A 285 -24.44 5.50 -26.03
C ASP A 285 -22.99 5.05 -26.19
N LYS A 286 -22.21 5.73 -27.05
CA LYS A 286 -20.78 5.46 -27.21
C LYS A 286 -20.01 5.76 -25.92
N ILE A 287 -20.38 6.83 -25.19
CA ILE A 287 -19.78 7.15 -23.89
C ILE A 287 -20.05 6.04 -22.87
N ARG A 288 -21.31 5.61 -22.72
CA ARG A 288 -21.68 4.49 -21.82
C ARG A 288 -20.97 3.19 -22.20
N LEU A 289 -20.85 2.91 -23.49
CA LEU A 289 -20.16 1.73 -23.99
C LEU A 289 -18.65 1.77 -23.71
N GLN A 290 -17.99 2.91 -23.87
CA GLN A 290 -16.57 3.07 -23.50
C GLN A 290 -16.35 2.84 -22.02
N LEU A 291 -17.19 3.44 -21.16
CA LEU A 291 -17.12 3.23 -19.71
C LEU A 291 -17.24 1.75 -19.35
N ARG A 292 -18.12 1.00 -20.03
CA ARG A 292 -18.22 -0.46 -19.84
C ARG A 292 -16.94 -1.18 -20.24
N VAL A 293 -16.37 -0.86 -21.41
CA VAL A 293 -15.11 -1.49 -21.84
C VAL A 293 -14.00 -1.20 -20.84
N ASP A 294 -13.95 0.02 -20.30
CA ASP A 294 -12.93 0.44 -19.33
C ASP A 294 -13.11 -0.25 -17.97
N VAL A 295 -14.34 -0.34 -17.45
CA VAL A 295 -14.65 -1.04 -16.19
C VAL A 295 -14.44 -2.55 -16.29
N LEU A 296 -14.77 -3.16 -17.44
CA LEU A 296 -14.50 -4.58 -17.67
C LEU A 296 -13.00 -4.86 -17.78
N ALA A 297 -12.24 -4.00 -18.47
CA ALA A 297 -10.79 -4.11 -18.51
C ALA A 297 -10.17 -3.93 -17.13
N TRP A 298 -10.62 -2.94 -16.35
CA TRP A 298 -10.22 -2.75 -14.96
C TRP A 298 -10.45 -4.03 -14.14
N THR A 299 -11.68 -4.56 -14.14
CA THR A 299 -12.03 -5.79 -13.40
C THR A 299 -11.20 -7.00 -13.86
N GLY A 300 -10.94 -7.12 -15.16
CA GLY A 300 -10.12 -8.19 -15.73
C GLY A 300 -8.65 -8.10 -15.31
N GLU A 301 -8.08 -6.90 -15.27
CA GLU A 301 -6.71 -6.68 -14.78
C GLU A 301 -6.59 -6.93 -13.27
N LEU A 302 -7.60 -6.54 -12.48
CA LEU A 302 -7.69 -6.85 -11.05
C LEU A 302 -7.74 -8.37 -10.80
N SER A 303 -8.44 -9.11 -11.66
CA SER A 303 -8.49 -10.58 -11.61
C SER A 303 -7.12 -11.21 -11.90
N LYS A 304 -6.33 -10.62 -12.80
CA LYS A 304 -4.94 -11.07 -13.07
C LYS A 304 -4.01 -10.84 -11.88
N LEU A 305 -4.28 -9.81 -11.08
CA LEU A 305 -3.58 -9.55 -9.81
C LEU A 305 -4.06 -10.47 -8.66
N GLY A 306 -5.01 -11.37 -8.93
CA GLY A 306 -5.49 -12.37 -7.97
C GLY A 306 -6.62 -11.89 -7.06
N PHE A 307 -7.31 -10.80 -7.43
CA PHE A 307 -8.47 -10.28 -6.69
C PHE A 307 -9.79 -10.66 -7.35
N THR A 308 -10.76 -11.07 -6.56
CA THR A 308 -12.15 -11.23 -7.01
C THR A 308 -12.93 -9.92 -6.85
N PRO A 309 -14.05 -9.73 -7.58
CA PRO A 309 -14.85 -8.53 -7.44
C PRO A 309 -15.41 -8.28 -6.03
N SER A 310 -15.53 -9.32 -5.21
CA SER A 310 -15.98 -9.21 -3.82
C SER A 310 -14.89 -8.75 -2.86
N ASP A 311 -13.61 -8.88 -3.25
CA ASP A 311 -12.47 -8.48 -2.40
C ASP A 311 -12.24 -6.98 -2.41
N ILE A 312 -12.80 -6.27 -3.41
CA ILE A 312 -12.57 -4.86 -3.65
C ILE A 312 -13.87 -4.06 -3.44
N GLU A 313 -13.81 -3.07 -2.56
CA GLU A 313 -14.94 -2.21 -2.23
C GLU A 313 -15.42 -1.44 -3.47
N LYS A 314 -16.75 -1.33 -3.64
CA LYS A 314 -17.43 -0.68 -4.78
C LYS A 314 -17.21 -1.32 -6.16
N LEU A 315 -16.41 -2.39 -6.33
CA LEU A 315 -16.19 -2.96 -7.67
C LEU A 315 -17.44 -3.64 -8.25
N VAL A 316 -18.24 -4.31 -7.40
CA VAL A 316 -19.52 -4.90 -7.81
C VAL A 316 -20.51 -3.80 -8.20
N GLU A 317 -20.70 -2.80 -7.33
CA GLU A 317 -21.58 -1.65 -7.57
C GLU A 317 -21.20 -0.90 -8.85
N LEU A 318 -19.90 -0.72 -9.11
CA LEU A 318 -19.40 -0.09 -10.33
C LEU A 318 -19.75 -0.91 -11.57
N ASN A 319 -19.57 -2.23 -11.53
CA ASN A 319 -19.96 -3.10 -12.63
C ASN A 319 -21.47 -3.03 -12.89
N ASP A 320 -22.28 -3.11 -11.85
CA ASP A 320 -23.75 -3.06 -11.96
C ASP A 320 -24.21 -1.70 -12.50
N MET A 321 -23.68 -0.59 -11.98
CA MET A 321 -23.98 0.77 -12.42
C MET A 321 -23.74 0.97 -13.92
N VAL A 322 -22.60 0.49 -14.42
CA VAL A 322 -22.28 0.63 -15.85
C VAL A 322 -23.14 -0.30 -16.72
N GLN A 323 -23.47 -1.50 -16.24
CA GLN A 323 -24.38 -2.42 -16.96
C GLN A 323 -25.80 -1.87 -17.02
N GLU A 324 -26.32 -1.29 -15.94
CA GLU A 324 -27.64 -0.66 -15.91
C GLU A 324 -27.72 0.55 -16.83
N SER A 325 -26.65 1.36 -16.89
CA SER A 325 -26.61 2.55 -17.75
C SER A 325 -26.88 2.24 -19.23
N ILE A 326 -26.52 1.03 -19.69
CA ILE A 326 -26.72 0.59 -21.08
C ILE A 326 -28.11 -0.04 -21.30
N LYS A 327 -28.74 -0.55 -20.23
CA LYS A 327 -30.09 -1.16 -20.28
C LYS A 327 -31.20 -0.11 -20.25
N LEU A 328 -30.95 1.06 -19.68
CA LEU A 328 -31.86 2.22 -19.69
C LEU A 328 -32.00 2.74 -21.13
N LYS A 329 -32.93 2.16 -21.91
CA LYS A 329 -33.42 2.64 -23.20
C LYS A 329 -34.82 3.22 -23.08
#